data_AF-A0A919BRN0-F1
#
_entry.id   AF-A0A919BRN0-F1
#
_cell.length_a   1.000
_cell.length_b   1.000
_cell.length_c   1.000
_cell.angle_alpha   90.00
_cell.angle_beta   90.00
_cell.angle_gamma   90.00
#
_symmetry.space_group_name_H-M   'P 1'
#
loop_
_entity.id
_entity.type
_entity.pdbx_description
1 polymer ?
#
loop_
_entity_poly.entity_id
_entity_poly.type
_entity_poly.pdbx_seq_one_letter_code
_entity_poly.pdbx_strand_id
1 'polypeptide(L)'
;MNTTPRSRPRRARGPRARTGPASGTGPPAGPVPALYETEIAHTRTGPVRYGLRHRTYMWLVDLDRLPVLPRPLRPLARFDPADHFDGDAPTLRAALDARLAAHGVTGADGRVLMLAHARVLGHVFNPLTLYWCHARDGRPVCVVAEVHNTYGGRHAYVLFPDRRGRAETPKDFYVSPFLDVAGTYRMRLPLPGELLDLTVQLRLPDGTRPLTATVRGTRRPAGPGALLRAAVRHPWPTAAVSLGIRRHGIRLWLKGLRPRPRTAPTPQEGTP
;
A
#
# COMPACT_ATOMS: atom_id res chain seq x y z
N MET A 1 -10.74 -0.60 -74.83
CA MET A 1 -11.01 0.69 -74.16
C MET A 1 -11.83 0.40 -72.93
N ASN A 2 -11.28 0.73 -71.76
CA ASN A 2 -11.62 0.18 -70.45
C ASN A 2 -12.70 1.03 -69.76
N THR A 3 -13.79 0.40 -69.33
CA THR A 3 -14.94 1.02 -68.63
C THR A 3 -14.70 1.01 -67.11
N THR A 4 -14.51 2.20 -66.55
CA THR A 4 -14.32 2.44 -65.10
C THR A 4 -15.65 2.42 -64.34
N PRO A 5 -15.78 1.70 -63.20
CA PRO A 5 -16.87 1.93 -62.27
C PRO A 5 -16.44 2.86 -61.11
N ARG A 6 -17.28 3.88 -60.85
CA ARG A 6 -17.17 4.84 -59.75
C ARG A 6 -17.43 4.16 -58.39
N SER A 7 -16.45 4.20 -57.48
CA SER A 7 -16.61 3.81 -56.08
C SER A 7 -17.16 4.97 -55.22
N ARG A 8 -18.26 4.73 -54.49
CA ARG A 8 -18.79 5.64 -53.45
C ARG A 8 -17.93 5.59 -52.17
N PRO A 9 -17.72 6.71 -51.45
CA PRO A 9 -16.97 6.68 -50.19
C PRO A 9 -17.83 6.20 -49.01
N ARG A 10 -17.30 5.26 -48.21
CA ARG A 10 -17.85 4.83 -46.91
C ARG A 10 -17.68 5.95 -45.88
N ARG A 11 -18.80 6.46 -45.34
CA ARG A 11 -18.81 7.31 -44.13
C ARG A 11 -18.28 6.51 -42.93
N ALA A 12 -17.14 6.91 -42.39
CA ALA A 12 -16.66 6.45 -41.09
C ALA A 12 -17.55 7.00 -39.98
N ARG A 13 -18.17 6.12 -39.18
CA ARG A 13 -18.84 6.48 -37.93
C ARG A 13 -17.76 6.75 -36.87
N GLY A 14 -17.58 8.01 -36.50
CA GLY A 14 -16.77 8.40 -35.35
C GLY A 14 -17.35 7.84 -34.04
N PRO A 15 -16.52 7.58 -33.01
CA PRO A 15 -17.01 7.07 -31.75
C PRO A 15 -17.80 8.16 -31.02
N ARG A 16 -19.07 7.84 -30.70
CA ARG A 16 -19.93 8.67 -29.84
C ARG A 16 -19.28 8.81 -28.46
N ALA A 17 -18.94 10.04 -28.09
CA ALA A 17 -18.61 10.39 -26.72
C ALA A 17 -19.84 10.12 -25.83
N ARG A 18 -19.72 9.15 -24.92
CA ARG A 18 -20.67 8.98 -23.82
C ARG A 18 -20.32 10.00 -22.74
N THR A 19 -20.99 11.13 -22.76
CA THR A 19 -21.15 12.01 -21.59
C THR A 19 -22.04 11.30 -20.58
N GLY A 20 -21.43 10.60 -19.63
CA GLY A 20 -22.09 10.16 -18.39
C GLY A 20 -21.98 11.26 -17.33
N PRO A 21 -22.97 11.41 -16.43
CA PRO A 21 -22.95 12.47 -15.42
C PRO A 21 -21.79 12.29 -14.45
N ALA A 22 -21.16 13.44 -14.13
CA ALA A 22 -20.09 13.55 -13.16
C ALA A 22 -20.65 13.42 -11.74
N SER A 23 -20.51 12.25 -11.14
CA SER A 23 -20.69 12.02 -9.71
C SER A 23 -19.65 10.99 -9.27
N GLY A 24 -18.41 11.47 -9.14
CA GLY A 24 -17.23 10.64 -8.87
C GLY A 24 -16.92 10.55 -7.39
N THR A 25 -17.85 10.03 -6.60
CA THR A 25 -17.50 9.39 -5.33
C THR A 25 -17.18 7.94 -5.69
N GLY A 26 -15.96 7.47 -5.42
CA GLY A 26 -15.68 6.04 -5.52
C GLY A 26 -16.71 5.24 -4.72
N PRO A 27 -16.97 3.96 -5.05
CA PRO A 27 -17.89 3.17 -4.24
C PRO A 27 -17.47 3.26 -2.77
N PRO A 28 -18.42 3.47 -1.83
CA PRO A 28 -18.08 3.51 -0.41
C PRO A 28 -17.35 2.22 -0.05
N ALA A 29 -16.34 2.32 0.84
CA ALA A 29 -15.68 1.13 1.35
C ALA A 29 -16.75 0.14 1.85
N GLY A 30 -16.67 -1.11 1.42
CA GLY A 30 -17.59 -2.14 1.90
C GLY A 30 -17.53 -2.29 3.42
N PRO A 31 -18.53 -2.94 4.06
CA PRO A 31 -18.63 -3.03 5.52
C PRO A 31 -17.38 -3.64 6.20
N VAL A 32 -16.63 -2.86 6.97
CA VAL A 32 -15.47 -3.38 7.75
C VAL A 32 -15.94 -4.01 9.07
N PRO A 33 -15.19 -4.97 9.66
CA PRO A 33 -13.89 -5.48 9.23
C PRO A 33 -13.98 -6.37 7.98
N ALA A 34 -12.94 -6.32 7.15
CA ALA A 34 -12.80 -7.20 5.99
C ALA A 34 -11.38 -7.75 5.88
N LEU A 35 -11.26 -8.93 5.28
CA LEU A 35 -10.00 -9.55 4.89
C LEU A 35 -9.85 -9.41 3.38
N TYR A 36 -8.67 -9.01 2.92
CA TYR A 36 -8.30 -9.12 1.51
C TYR A 36 -7.35 -10.28 1.35
N GLU A 37 -7.71 -11.27 0.54
CA GLU A 37 -6.74 -12.26 0.04
C GLU A 37 -5.94 -11.56 -1.06
N THR A 38 -4.65 -11.31 -0.81
CA THR A 38 -3.81 -10.45 -1.65
C THR A 38 -2.65 -11.18 -2.31
N GLU A 39 -2.29 -10.72 -3.51
CA GLU A 39 -1.02 -10.99 -4.16
C GLU A 39 -0.20 -9.70 -4.19
N ILE A 40 1.00 -9.77 -3.64
CA ILE A 40 1.97 -8.68 -3.64
C ILE A 40 3.05 -9.02 -4.67
N ALA A 41 3.19 -8.16 -5.68
CA ALA A 41 4.19 -8.29 -6.72
C ALA A 41 5.15 -7.10 -6.71
N HIS A 42 6.45 -7.40 -6.76
CA HIS A 42 7.52 -6.43 -6.93
C HIS A 42 8.23 -6.72 -8.25
N THR A 43 8.23 -5.77 -9.16
CA THR A 43 8.95 -5.85 -10.43
C THR A 43 10.02 -4.77 -10.43
N ARG A 44 11.28 -5.20 -10.61
CA ARG A 44 12.44 -4.33 -10.80
C ARG A 44 12.91 -4.45 -12.23
N THR A 45 13.12 -3.32 -12.88
CA THR A 45 13.44 -3.26 -14.32
C THR A 45 14.90 -2.90 -14.61
N GLY A 46 15.67 -2.43 -13.61
CA GLY A 46 17.12 -2.20 -13.72
C GLY A 46 17.80 -2.04 -12.35
N PRO A 47 19.12 -2.28 -12.23
CA PRO A 47 20.07 -2.83 -13.23
C PRO A 47 19.96 -4.36 -13.43
N VAL A 48 19.26 -5.08 -12.55
CA VAL A 48 18.95 -6.51 -12.71
C VAL A 48 17.43 -6.68 -12.70
N ARG A 49 16.89 -7.29 -13.76
CA ARG A 49 15.45 -7.62 -13.82
C ARG A 49 15.13 -8.66 -12.77
N TYR A 50 14.20 -8.33 -11.88
CA TYR A 50 13.77 -9.23 -10.82
C TYR A 50 12.29 -9.04 -10.53
N GLY A 51 11.56 -10.16 -10.51
CA GLY A 51 10.15 -10.22 -10.13
C GLY A 51 9.99 -11.11 -8.90
N LEU A 52 9.39 -10.57 -7.83
CA LEU A 52 8.94 -11.37 -6.69
C LEU A 52 7.44 -11.25 -6.58
N ARG A 53 6.75 -12.40 -6.50
CA ARG A 53 5.32 -12.45 -6.20
C ARG A 53 5.10 -13.36 -5.01
N HIS A 54 4.24 -12.95 -4.09
CA HIS A 54 3.81 -13.78 -2.98
C HIS A 54 2.37 -13.47 -2.60
N ARG A 55 1.70 -14.47 -2.05
CA ARG A 55 0.31 -14.36 -1.61
C ARG A 55 0.27 -14.23 -0.09
N THR A 56 -0.57 -13.34 0.39
CA THR A 56 -0.82 -13.08 1.80
C THR A 56 -2.28 -12.65 1.96
N TYR A 57 -2.66 -12.26 3.17
CA TYR A 57 -3.88 -11.50 3.40
C TYR A 57 -3.57 -10.21 4.16
N MET A 58 -4.47 -9.22 4.02
CA MET A 58 -4.43 -7.96 4.75
C MET A 58 -5.80 -7.68 5.36
N TRP A 59 -5.82 -6.97 6.48
CA TRP A 59 -7.04 -6.53 7.15
C TRP A 59 -7.39 -5.11 6.74
N LEU A 60 -8.65 -4.88 6.37
CA LEU A 60 -9.24 -3.55 6.32
C LEU A 60 -10.15 -3.38 7.53
N VAL A 61 -9.80 -2.44 8.40
CA VAL A 61 -10.51 -2.17 9.66
C VAL A 61 -10.82 -0.70 9.80
N ASP A 62 -11.81 -0.41 10.64
CA ASP A 62 -12.01 0.94 11.17
C ASP A 62 -11.02 1.14 12.33
N LEU A 63 -10.19 2.18 12.26
CA LEU A 63 -9.14 2.42 13.25
C LEU A 63 -9.72 2.67 14.64
N ASP A 64 -10.90 3.30 14.70
CA ASP A 64 -11.61 3.62 15.94
C ASP A 64 -12.46 2.44 16.45
N ARG A 65 -12.64 1.39 15.63
CA ARG A 65 -13.43 0.19 15.95
C ARG A 65 -12.73 -1.09 15.49
N LEU A 66 -11.56 -1.32 16.05
CA LEU A 66 -10.77 -2.52 15.78
C LEU A 66 -11.55 -3.80 16.13
N PRO A 67 -11.40 -4.88 15.34
CA PRO A 67 -12.14 -6.12 15.56
C PRO A 67 -11.72 -6.80 16.87
N VAL A 68 -12.70 -7.15 17.71
CA VAL A 68 -12.48 -7.92 18.94
C VAL A 68 -12.66 -9.40 18.63
N LEU A 69 -11.55 -10.16 18.61
CA LEU A 69 -11.59 -11.59 18.36
C LEU A 69 -11.92 -12.41 19.62
N PRO A 70 -12.59 -13.57 19.46
CA PRO A 70 -12.72 -14.57 20.52
C PRO A 70 -11.35 -14.94 21.09
N ARG A 71 -11.27 -15.19 22.41
CA ARG A 71 -10.02 -15.53 23.12
C ARG A 71 -9.07 -16.49 22.38
N PRO A 72 -9.52 -17.65 21.85
CA PRO A 72 -8.63 -18.58 21.16
C PRO A 72 -8.06 -18.05 19.83
N LEU A 73 -8.71 -17.07 19.22
CA LEU A 73 -8.31 -16.49 17.93
C LEU A 73 -7.51 -15.19 18.08
N ARG A 74 -7.45 -14.60 19.28
CA ARG A 74 -6.66 -13.37 19.54
C ARG A 74 -5.20 -13.49 19.10
N PRO A 75 -4.50 -14.62 19.27
CA PRO A 75 -3.15 -14.76 18.77
C PRO A 75 -3.03 -14.69 17.24
N LEU A 76 -4.12 -14.86 16.49
CA LEU A 76 -4.12 -14.87 15.03
C LEU A 76 -4.35 -13.49 14.40
N ALA A 77 -4.80 -12.50 15.16
CA ALA A 77 -4.80 -11.12 14.71
C ALA A 77 -4.81 -10.17 15.92
N ARG A 78 -3.75 -9.36 16.02
CA ARG A 78 -3.67 -8.24 16.97
C ARG A 78 -3.16 -7.00 16.25
N PHE A 79 -3.75 -5.85 16.56
CA PHE A 79 -3.30 -4.53 16.13
C PHE A 79 -2.74 -3.83 17.36
N ASP A 80 -1.46 -3.50 17.34
CA ASP A 80 -0.74 -2.93 18.47
C ASP A 80 -0.14 -1.57 18.06
N PRO A 81 -0.39 -0.48 18.81
CA PRO A 81 0.27 0.81 18.56
C PRO A 81 1.80 0.71 18.46
N ALA A 82 2.44 -0.19 19.22
CA ALA A 82 3.88 -0.38 19.20
C ALA A 82 4.42 -0.84 17.83
N ASP A 83 3.55 -1.44 17.00
CA ASP A 83 3.90 -1.90 15.66
C ASP A 83 3.90 -0.77 14.63
N HIS A 84 3.43 0.43 14.97
CA HIS A 84 3.19 1.51 14.02
C HIS A 84 3.85 2.81 14.45
N PHE A 85 4.21 3.63 13.46
CA PHE A 85 4.90 4.91 13.62
C PHE A 85 6.09 4.76 14.58
N ASP A 86 6.17 5.62 15.58
CA ASP A 86 7.24 5.66 16.57
C ASP A 86 7.05 4.61 17.69
N GLY A 87 5.85 4.02 17.80
CA GLY A 87 5.55 2.89 18.68
C GLY A 87 5.38 3.23 20.17
N ASP A 88 5.41 4.50 20.52
CA ASP A 88 5.28 5.05 21.88
C ASP A 88 3.87 5.57 22.20
N ALA A 89 3.05 5.79 21.17
CA ALA A 89 1.71 6.31 21.33
C ALA A 89 0.77 5.32 22.04
N PRO A 90 -0.16 5.81 22.89
CA PRO A 90 -1.08 4.95 23.65
C PRO A 90 -2.10 4.24 22.76
N THR A 91 -2.42 4.78 21.59
CA THR A 91 -3.33 4.18 20.60
C THR A 91 -2.85 4.45 19.18
N LEU A 92 -3.28 3.61 18.23
CA LEU A 92 -3.00 3.84 16.80
C LEU A 92 -3.58 5.15 16.29
N ARG A 93 -4.76 5.53 16.81
CA ARG A 93 -5.42 6.79 16.48
C ARG A 93 -4.58 7.98 16.95
N ALA A 94 -4.08 7.95 18.18
CA ALA A 94 -3.21 9.01 18.72
C ALA A 94 -1.91 9.14 17.93
N ALA A 95 -1.27 8.02 17.56
CA ALA A 95 -0.06 8.02 16.74
C ALA A 95 -0.32 8.65 15.36
N LEU A 96 -1.44 8.28 14.72
CA LEU A 96 -1.84 8.87 13.44
C LEU A 96 -2.13 10.37 13.57
N ASP A 97 -2.92 10.78 14.56
CA ASP A 97 -3.28 12.19 14.77
C ASP A 97 -2.03 13.06 15.02
N ALA A 98 -1.06 12.57 15.80
CA ALA A 98 0.22 13.24 16.00
C ALA A 98 0.98 13.42 14.67
N ARG A 99 1.01 12.37 13.83
CA ARG A 99 1.66 12.44 12.51
C ARG A 99 0.95 13.42 11.58
N LEU A 100 -0.39 13.44 11.58
CA LEU A 100 -1.19 14.38 10.80
C LEU A 100 -0.97 15.83 11.24
N ALA A 101 -0.93 16.07 12.55
CA ALA A 101 -0.67 17.39 13.12
C ALA A 101 0.74 17.90 12.75
N ALA A 102 1.76 17.05 12.82
CA ALA A 102 3.12 17.38 12.41
C ALA A 102 3.23 17.80 10.93
N HIS A 103 2.32 17.31 10.08
CA HIS A 103 2.24 17.66 8.65
C HIS A 103 1.23 18.78 8.35
N GLY A 104 0.68 19.45 9.38
CA GLY A 104 -0.29 20.52 9.23
C GLY A 104 -1.63 20.09 8.63
N VAL A 105 -1.98 18.80 8.68
CA VAL A 105 -3.25 18.30 8.16
C VAL A 105 -4.36 18.69 9.14
N THR A 106 -5.34 19.44 8.65
CA THR A 106 -6.54 19.80 9.40
C THR A 106 -7.79 19.13 8.80
N GLY A 107 -8.82 18.93 9.62
CA GLY A 107 -10.11 18.38 9.16
C GLY A 107 -10.17 16.86 8.97
N ALA A 108 -9.14 16.10 9.35
CA ALA A 108 -9.14 14.63 9.38
C ALA A 108 -9.78 14.07 10.68
N ASP A 109 -10.94 14.60 11.06
CA ASP A 109 -11.59 14.39 12.35
C ASP A 109 -12.73 13.34 12.31
N GLY A 110 -12.89 12.67 11.17
CA GLY A 110 -13.86 11.61 10.96
C GLY A 110 -13.22 10.23 10.98
N ARG A 111 -13.81 9.35 10.17
CA ARG A 111 -13.48 7.93 10.10
C ARG A 111 -12.11 7.70 9.45
N VAL A 112 -11.31 6.84 10.08
CA VAL A 112 -10.07 6.34 9.51
C VAL A 112 -10.19 4.86 9.17
N LEU A 113 -9.98 4.52 7.90
CA LEU A 113 -9.86 3.13 7.47
C LEU A 113 -8.39 2.74 7.40
N MET A 114 -8.03 1.64 8.04
CA MET A 114 -6.67 1.12 8.08
C MET A 114 -6.59 -0.19 7.31
N LEU A 115 -5.67 -0.27 6.34
CA LEU A 115 -5.28 -1.52 5.69
C LEU A 115 -3.89 -1.93 6.17
N ALA A 116 -3.80 -3.07 6.85
CA ALA A 116 -2.57 -3.53 7.49
C ALA A 116 -2.47 -5.05 7.57
N HIS A 117 -1.25 -5.57 7.78
CA HIS A 117 -1.07 -6.91 8.34
C HIS A 117 -1.23 -6.87 9.86
N ALA A 118 -2.09 -7.74 10.39
CA ALA A 118 -2.20 -7.93 11.83
C ALA A 118 -1.05 -8.82 12.34
N ARG A 119 -0.70 -8.66 13.62
CA ARG A 119 0.24 -9.53 14.30
C ARG A 119 -0.35 -10.94 14.46
N VAL A 120 0.44 -11.96 14.10
CA VAL A 120 0.10 -13.38 14.20
C VAL A 120 1.15 -14.06 15.06
N LEU A 121 0.72 -14.74 16.14
CA LEU A 121 1.55 -15.45 17.10
C LEU A 121 2.73 -14.61 17.62
N GLY A 122 2.47 -13.32 17.90
CA GLY A 122 3.50 -12.41 18.40
C GLY A 122 4.42 -11.81 17.32
N HIS A 123 4.25 -12.15 16.05
CA HIS A 123 5.09 -11.65 14.95
C HIS A 123 4.28 -10.86 13.92
N VAL A 124 4.82 -9.73 13.48
CA VAL A 124 4.25 -8.92 12.41
C VAL A 124 5.33 -8.59 11.38
N PHE A 125 4.97 -8.69 10.10
CA PHE A 125 5.74 -8.10 9.01
C PHE A 125 4.74 -7.30 8.18
N ASN A 126 4.76 -5.98 8.36
CA ASN A 126 3.79 -5.07 7.79
C ASN A 126 4.51 -4.05 6.91
N PRO A 127 4.94 -4.45 5.69
CA PRO A 127 5.79 -3.61 4.86
C PRO A 127 5.11 -2.31 4.40
N LEU A 128 3.77 -2.30 4.39
CA LEU A 128 2.97 -1.15 4.03
C LEU A 128 1.65 -1.16 4.81
N THR A 129 1.43 -0.12 5.61
CA THR A 129 0.13 0.22 6.18
C THR A 129 -0.43 1.44 5.46
N LEU A 130 -1.73 1.41 5.14
CA LEU A 130 -2.44 2.57 4.61
C LEU A 130 -3.53 3.02 5.57
N TYR A 131 -3.63 4.32 5.77
CA TYR A 131 -4.70 4.97 6.52
C TYR A 131 -5.43 5.94 5.58
N TRP A 132 -6.70 5.67 5.25
CA TRP A 132 -7.55 6.63 4.54
C TRP A 132 -8.30 7.47 5.57
N CYS A 133 -7.93 8.75 5.66
CA CYS A 133 -8.47 9.70 6.62
C CYS A 133 -9.62 10.51 5.99
N HIS A 134 -10.73 10.58 6.70
CA HIS A 134 -11.93 11.31 6.26
C HIS A 134 -12.30 12.39 7.28
N ALA A 135 -13.00 13.42 6.81
CA ALA A 135 -13.69 14.37 7.67
C ALA A 135 -14.97 13.75 8.25
N ARG A 136 -15.57 14.38 9.27
CA ARG A 136 -16.84 13.94 9.86
C ARG A 136 -17.99 13.77 8.87
N ASP A 137 -18.01 14.59 7.83
CA ASP A 137 -19.00 14.51 6.74
C ASP A 137 -18.70 13.41 5.71
N GLY A 138 -17.65 12.61 5.92
CA GLY A 138 -17.24 11.51 5.07
C GLY A 138 -16.38 11.91 3.87
N ARG A 139 -16.06 13.19 3.68
CA ARG A 139 -15.16 13.62 2.60
C ARG A 139 -13.74 13.07 2.83
N PRO A 140 -13.05 12.58 1.78
CA PRO A 140 -11.64 12.18 1.89
C PRO A 140 -10.76 13.41 2.14
N VAL A 141 -9.84 13.31 3.09
CA VAL A 141 -8.91 14.39 3.46
C VAL A 141 -7.50 14.08 2.98
N CYS A 142 -6.96 12.93 3.41
CA CYS A 142 -5.63 12.48 3.02
C CYS A 142 -5.50 10.96 3.14
N VAL A 143 -4.38 10.43 2.66
CA VAL A 143 -3.97 9.06 2.87
C VAL A 143 -2.59 9.04 3.49
N VAL A 144 -2.40 8.33 4.59
CA VAL A 144 -1.08 8.09 5.17
C VAL A 144 -0.59 6.72 4.74
N ALA A 145 0.56 6.67 4.08
CA ALA A 145 1.24 5.44 3.68
C ALA A 145 2.47 5.22 4.55
N GLU A 146 2.34 4.33 5.53
CA GLU A 146 3.40 3.96 6.45
C GLU A 146 4.16 2.75 5.91
N VAL A 147 5.43 2.95 5.60
CA VAL A 147 6.32 1.96 4.99
C VAL A 147 7.33 1.48 6.02
N HIS A 148 7.44 0.16 6.18
CA HIS A 148 8.45 -0.46 7.02
C HIS A 148 9.50 -1.15 6.15
N ASN A 149 10.76 -1.05 6.56
CA ASN A 149 11.84 -1.80 5.92
C ASN A 149 12.28 -2.99 6.81
N THR A 150 13.02 -3.93 6.22
CA THR A 150 13.53 -5.11 6.95
C THR A 150 14.68 -4.81 7.92
N TYR A 151 15.10 -3.56 8.01
CA TYR A 151 16.19 -3.10 8.88
C TYR A 151 15.67 -2.36 10.12
N GLY A 152 14.36 -2.44 10.39
CA GLY A 152 13.73 -1.82 11.56
C GLY A 152 13.34 -0.36 11.38
N GLY A 153 13.62 0.24 10.22
CA GLY A 153 13.19 1.60 9.91
C GLY A 153 11.71 1.67 9.52
N ARG A 154 11.07 2.77 9.90
CA ARG A 154 9.68 3.10 9.57
C ARG A 154 9.62 4.52 9.03
N HIS A 155 8.70 4.78 8.11
CA HIS A 155 8.43 6.14 7.63
C HIS A 155 7.00 6.27 7.13
N ALA A 156 6.37 7.40 7.40
CA ALA A 156 4.99 7.67 7.03
C ALA A 156 4.91 8.81 6.01
N TYR A 157 4.44 8.51 4.80
CA TYR A 157 4.12 9.50 3.79
C TYR A 157 2.70 10.01 3.98
N VAL A 158 2.54 11.31 4.21
CA VAL A 158 1.22 11.96 4.18
C VAL A 158 0.94 12.41 2.75
N LEU A 159 -0.13 11.86 2.16
CA LEU A 159 -0.46 12.00 0.74
C LEU A 159 -1.84 12.66 0.58
N PHE A 160 -1.99 13.44 -0.49
CA PHE A 160 -3.26 14.06 -0.88
C PHE A 160 -3.67 13.55 -2.27
N PRO A 161 -4.32 12.37 -2.36
CA PRO A 161 -4.59 11.77 -3.65
C PRO A 161 -5.68 12.52 -4.45
N ASP A 162 -5.56 12.51 -5.77
CA ASP A 162 -6.61 12.97 -6.68
C ASP A 162 -7.87 12.10 -6.57
N ARG A 163 -8.94 12.48 -7.31
CA ARG A 163 -10.20 11.70 -7.36
C ARG A 163 -10.03 10.25 -7.86
N ARG A 164 -8.90 9.90 -8.45
CA ARG A 164 -8.56 8.55 -8.92
C ARG A 164 -7.64 7.82 -7.93
N GLY A 165 -7.43 8.38 -6.73
CA GLY A 165 -6.57 7.86 -5.68
C GLY A 165 -5.09 7.98 -5.99
N ARG A 166 -4.66 8.92 -6.85
CA ARG A 166 -3.25 9.05 -7.25
C ARG A 166 -2.57 10.17 -6.48
N ALA A 167 -1.40 9.89 -5.93
CA ALA A 167 -0.54 10.88 -5.28
C ALA A 167 0.90 10.72 -5.76
N GLU A 168 1.65 11.82 -5.75
CA GLU A 168 3.09 11.83 -6.00
C GLU A 168 3.80 12.46 -4.81
N THR A 169 4.93 11.88 -4.39
CA THR A 169 5.74 12.38 -3.28
C THR A 169 7.22 12.09 -3.55
N PRO A 170 8.15 12.98 -3.17
CA PRO A 170 9.58 12.67 -3.19
C PRO A 170 9.89 11.39 -2.41
N LYS A 171 10.85 10.59 -2.90
CA LYS A 171 11.32 9.43 -2.15
C LYS A 171 12.30 9.90 -1.07
N ASP A 172 11.79 10.00 0.15
CA ASP A 172 12.62 10.42 1.29
C ASP A 172 13.01 9.26 2.24
N PHE A 173 12.60 8.01 1.92
CA PHE A 173 12.83 6.84 2.78
C PHE A 173 13.71 5.76 2.15
N TYR A 174 14.70 5.33 2.93
CA TYR A 174 15.60 4.23 2.59
C TYR A 174 14.91 2.88 2.81
N VAL A 175 14.18 2.42 1.78
CA VAL A 175 13.47 1.13 1.80
C VAL A 175 14.36 -0.05 1.40
N SER A 176 15.48 0.18 0.72
CA SER A 176 16.36 -0.89 0.23
C SER A 176 17.78 -0.39 -0.07
N PRO A 177 18.85 -1.12 0.30
CA PRO A 177 20.24 -0.80 -0.03
C PRO A 177 20.60 -0.85 -1.52
N PHE A 178 19.66 -1.30 -2.34
CA PHE A 178 19.83 -1.48 -3.77
C PHE A 178 18.96 -0.51 -4.59
N LEU A 179 18.36 0.51 -3.96
CA LEU A 179 17.57 1.55 -4.61
C LEU A 179 18.08 2.92 -4.18
N ASP A 180 18.57 3.70 -5.14
CA ASP A 180 18.98 5.09 -4.93
C ASP A 180 17.85 5.89 -4.29
N VAL A 181 18.18 6.79 -3.35
CA VAL A 181 17.19 7.62 -2.64
C VAL A 181 16.57 8.65 -3.59
N ALA A 182 17.28 9.02 -4.67
CA ALA A 182 16.76 9.90 -5.69
C ALA A 182 15.51 9.33 -6.40
N GLY A 183 14.48 10.17 -6.56
CA GLY A 183 13.29 9.87 -7.35
C GLY A 183 11.98 10.31 -6.69
N THR A 184 10.88 10.07 -7.40
CA THR A 184 9.52 10.38 -6.95
C THR A 184 8.71 9.10 -6.89
N TYR A 185 8.04 8.85 -5.77
CA TYR A 185 7.01 7.83 -5.69
C TYR A 185 5.73 8.32 -6.32
N ARG A 186 5.23 7.57 -7.30
CA ARG A 186 3.88 7.69 -7.82
C ARG A 186 3.04 6.56 -7.26
N MET A 187 2.09 6.91 -6.41
CA MET A 187 1.21 5.96 -5.73
C MET A 187 -0.21 6.06 -6.28
N ARG A 188 -0.87 4.92 -6.44
CA ARG A 188 -2.30 4.79 -6.68
C ARG A 188 -2.89 3.98 -5.53
N LEU A 189 -3.62 4.66 -4.66
CA LEU A 189 -4.15 4.19 -3.38
C LEU A 189 -5.66 4.47 -3.29
N PRO A 190 -6.48 3.95 -4.22
CA PRO A 190 -7.93 4.12 -4.15
C PRO A 190 -8.46 3.48 -2.88
N LEU A 191 -9.52 4.06 -2.32
CA LEU A 191 -10.27 3.42 -1.24
C LEU A 191 -10.78 2.05 -1.73
N PRO A 192 -10.48 0.94 -1.03
CA PRO A 192 -10.81 -0.38 -1.54
C PRO A 192 -12.31 -0.69 -1.38
N GLY A 193 -12.90 -1.21 -2.46
CA GLY A 193 -14.23 -1.82 -2.48
C GLY A 193 -14.11 -3.34 -2.49
N GLU A 194 -14.82 -4.01 -3.39
CA GLU A 194 -14.72 -5.47 -3.59
C GLU A 194 -13.33 -5.94 -4.03
N LEU A 195 -12.58 -5.07 -4.70
CA LEU A 195 -11.20 -5.30 -5.12
C LEU A 195 -10.26 -4.31 -4.45
N LEU A 196 -9.09 -4.81 -4.09
CA LEU A 196 -7.92 -4.02 -3.72
C LEU A 196 -7.00 -3.94 -4.94
N ASP A 197 -6.61 -2.73 -5.35
CA ASP A 197 -5.65 -2.49 -6.44
C ASP A 197 -4.78 -1.28 -6.10
N LEU A 198 -3.69 -1.56 -5.40
CA LEU A 198 -2.68 -0.58 -5.02
C LEU A 198 -1.49 -0.68 -5.97
N THR A 199 -0.91 0.46 -6.31
CA THR A 199 0.31 0.52 -7.10
C THR A 199 1.24 1.58 -6.55
N VAL A 200 2.50 1.23 -6.32
CA VAL A 200 3.58 2.14 -5.93
C VAL A 200 4.68 2.02 -6.97
N GLN A 201 5.00 3.12 -7.63
CA GLN A 201 6.05 3.18 -8.65
C GLN A 201 7.11 4.17 -8.21
N LEU A 202 8.38 3.78 -8.29
CA LEU A 202 9.48 4.72 -8.21
C LEU A 202 9.80 5.22 -9.62
N ARG A 203 9.78 6.53 -9.81
CA ARG A 203 10.20 7.20 -11.04
C ARG A 203 11.49 7.98 -10.80
N LEU A 204 12.48 7.78 -11.66
CA LEU A 204 13.73 8.54 -11.63
C LEU A 204 13.62 9.79 -12.53
N PRO A 205 14.51 10.79 -12.36
CA PRO A 205 14.53 12.00 -13.19
C PRO A 205 14.70 11.72 -14.68
N ASP A 206 15.39 10.64 -15.04
CA ASP A 206 15.58 10.15 -16.42
C ASP A 206 14.29 9.53 -17.03
N GLY A 207 13.19 9.52 -16.28
CA GLY A 207 11.90 8.97 -16.72
C GLY A 207 11.78 7.45 -16.56
N THR A 208 12.84 6.75 -16.16
CA THR A 208 12.81 5.30 -15.94
C THR A 208 12.01 4.94 -14.69
N ARG A 209 11.57 3.67 -14.65
CA ARG A 209 10.73 3.12 -13.57
C ARG A 209 11.39 1.89 -12.97
N PRO A 210 12.47 2.06 -12.17
CA PRO A 210 13.27 0.94 -11.68
C PRO A 210 12.51 -0.01 -10.74
N LEU A 211 11.41 0.45 -10.13
CA LEU A 211 10.58 -0.33 -9.22
C LEU A 211 9.10 -0.09 -9.45
N THR A 212 8.34 -1.17 -9.53
CA THR A 212 6.89 -1.17 -9.42
C THR A 212 6.47 -2.23 -8.42
N ALA A 213 5.79 -1.81 -7.35
CA ALA A 213 5.13 -2.69 -6.40
C ALA A 213 3.61 -2.61 -6.61
N THR A 214 2.94 -3.74 -6.61
CA THR A 214 1.48 -3.83 -6.71
C THR A 214 0.94 -4.73 -5.63
N VAL A 215 -0.16 -4.31 -5.00
CA VAL A 215 -0.93 -5.14 -4.06
C VAL A 215 -2.32 -5.28 -4.65
N ARG A 216 -2.67 -6.49 -5.04
CA ARG A 216 -3.98 -6.80 -5.60
C ARG A 216 -4.68 -7.82 -4.74
N GLY A 217 -5.98 -7.67 -4.51
CA GLY A 217 -6.69 -8.66 -3.72
C GLY A 217 -8.20 -8.60 -3.87
N THR A 218 -8.84 -9.64 -3.36
CA THR A 218 -10.30 -9.78 -3.34
C THR A 218 -10.80 -9.71 -1.92
N ARG A 219 -11.90 -8.97 -1.73
CA ARG A 219 -12.52 -8.77 -0.44
C ARG A 219 -13.21 -10.04 0.05
N ARG A 220 -13.06 -10.32 1.34
CA ARG A 220 -13.75 -11.37 2.08
C ARG A 220 -14.31 -10.77 3.37
N PRO A 221 -15.54 -11.13 3.77
CA PRO A 221 -16.04 -10.77 5.09
C PRO A 221 -15.07 -11.26 6.18
N ALA A 222 -14.73 -10.40 7.13
CA ALA A 222 -13.93 -10.84 8.26
C ALA A 222 -14.80 -11.60 9.27
N GLY A 223 -14.29 -12.72 9.76
CA GLY A 223 -14.94 -13.52 10.79
C GLY A 223 -14.04 -14.67 11.24
N PRO A 224 -14.39 -15.36 12.34
CA PRO A 224 -13.59 -16.46 12.90
C PRO A 224 -13.16 -17.52 11.87
N GLY A 225 -14.13 -18.03 11.09
CA GLY A 225 -13.85 -19.05 10.08
C GLY A 225 -13.03 -18.53 8.89
N ALA A 226 -13.23 -17.27 8.49
CA ALA A 226 -12.45 -16.65 7.43
C ALA A 226 -11.00 -16.41 7.88
N LEU A 227 -10.78 -15.99 9.13
CA LEU A 227 -9.46 -15.82 9.72
C LEU A 227 -8.71 -17.14 9.84
N LEU A 228 -9.35 -18.19 10.36
CA LEU A 228 -8.75 -19.52 10.45
C LEU A 228 -8.35 -20.04 9.06
N ARG A 229 -9.24 -19.88 8.07
CA ARG A 229 -8.94 -20.27 6.68
C ARG A 229 -7.76 -19.47 6.11
N ALA A 230 -7.70 -18.17 6.37
CA ALA A 230 -6.60 -17.32 5.91
C ALA A 230 -5.28 -17.71 6.59
N ALA A 231 -5.29 -17.98 7.90
CA ALA A 231 -4.12 -18.42 8.66
C ALA A 231 -3.61 -19.79 8.18
N VAL A 232 -4.49 -20.74 7.88
CA VAL A 232 -4.11 -22.06 7.35
C VAL A 232 -3.56 -21.97 5.92
N ARG A 233 -4.17 -21.13 5.06
CA ARG A 233 -3.71 -20.94 3.67
C ARG A 233 -2.38 -20.20 3.59
N HIS A 234 -2.08 -19.38 4.60
CA HIS A 234 -0.88 -18.57 4.68
C HIS A 234 -0.24 -18.76 6.07
N PRO A 235 0.34 -19.93 6.37
CA PRO A 235 0.81 -20.28 7.73
C PRO A 235 2.04 -19.49 8.18
N TRP A 236 2.79 -18.90 7.26
CA TRP A 236 3.92 -18.01 7.55
C TRP A 236 3.90 -16.75 6.68
N PRO A 237 2.88 -15.88 6.78
CA PRO A 237 2.85 -14.68 5.95
C PRO A 237 3.96 -13.71 6.36
N THR A 238 4.33 -13.70 7.64
CA THR A 238 5.29 -12.74 8.21
C THR A 238 6.73 -13.27 8.24
N ALA A 239 6.93 -14.53 8.62
CA ALA A 239 8.27 -15.13 8.72
C ALA A 239 8.87 -15.53 7.36
N ALA A 240 8.07 -16.12 6.45
CA ALA A 240 8.56 -16.54 5.14
C ALA A 240 8.87 -15.34 4.23
N VAL A 241 8.10 -14.25 4.34
CA VAL A 241 8.37 -13.00 3.60
C VAL A 241 9.60 -12.29 4.18
N SER A 242 9.73 -12.18 5.50
CA SER A 242 10.94 -11.62 6.14
C SER A 242 12.20 -12.41 5.78
N LEU A 243 12.13 -13.75 5.82
CA LEU A 243 13.23 -14.63 5.40
C LEU A 243 13.49 -14.54 3.90
N GLY A 244 12.44 -14.41 3.08
CA GLY A 244 12.55 -14.22 1.63
C GLY A 244 13.21 -12.89 1.26
N ILE A 245 12.89 -11.80 1.96
CA ILE A 245 13.52 -10.49 1.75
C ILE A 245 14.96 -10.51 2.25
N ARG A 246 15.25 -11.09 3.43
CA ARG A 246 16.64 -11.26 3.92
C ARG A 246 17.47 -12.13 2.97
N ARG A 247 16.96 -13.29 2.55
CA ARG A 247 17.60 -14.18 1.56
C ARG A 247 17.77 -13.48 0.21
N HIS A 248 16.84 -12.62 -0.19
CA HIS A 248 16.96 -11.85 -1.42
C HIS A 248 18.00 -10.74 -1.31
N GLY A 249 18.07 -10.02 -0.19
CA GLY A 249 19.13 -9.05 0.09
C GLY A 249 20.52 -9.70 0.02
N ILE A 250 20.66 -10.89 0.60
CA ILE A 250 21.86 -11.72 0.51
C ILE A 250 22.12 -12.19 -0.93
N ARG A 251 21.09 -12.60 -1.69
CA ARG A 251 21.25 -13.05 -3.09
C ARG A 251 21.63 -11.90 -4.04
N LEU A 252 21.14 -10.69 -3.81
CA LEU A 252 21.55 -9.49 -4.56
C LEU A 252 22.99 -9.12 -4.22
N TRP A 253 23.37 -9.20 -2.94
CA TRP A 253 24.75 -9.01 -2.49
C TRP A 253 25.71 -10.03 -3.13
N LEU A 254 25.35 -11.32 -3.13
CA LEU A 254 26.11 -12.40 -3.79
C LEU A 254 26.17 -12.26 -5.32
N LYS A 255 25.23 -11.52 -5.94
CA LYS A 255 25.25 -11.20 -7.38
C LYS A 255 26.07 -9.94 -7.72
N GLY A 256 26.86 -9.44 -6.79
CA GLY A 256 27.80 -8.33 -7.03
C GLY A 256 27.20 -6.93 -6.92
N LEU A 257 25.93 -6.80 -6.52
CA LEU A 257 25.37 -5.49 -6.16
C LEU A 257 25.96 -5.09 -4.81
N ARG A 258 26.84 -4.08 -4.82
CA ARG A 258 27.37 -3.54 -3.57
C ARG A 258 26.25 -2.81 -2.83
N PRO A 259 26.00 -3.13 -1.55
CA PRO A 259 25.11 -2.34 -0.71
C PRO A 259 25.66 -0.92 -0.72
N ARG A 260 24.86 0.07 -1.14
CA ARG A 260 25.32 1.45 -1.01
C ARG A 260 25.30 1.82 0.48
N PRO A 261 26.42 2.36 1.02
CA PRO A 261 26.48 2.75 2.41
C PRO A 261 25.35 3.72 2.73
N ARG A 262 24.85 3.65 3.98
CA ARG A 262 23.98 4.68 4.54
C ARG A 262 24.79 5.97 4.56
N THR A 263 24.55 6.88 3.62
CA THR A 263 24.97 8.27 3.80
C THR A 263 24.30 8.74 5.08
N ALA A 264 25.05 9.42 5.96
CA ALA A 264 24.61 9.81 7.29
C ALA A 264 23.17 10.36 7.27
N PRO A 265 22.32 9.99 8.25
CA PRO A 265 20.96 10.50 8.26
C PRO A 265 21.00 12.02 8.37
N THR A 266 20.42 12.73 7.40
CA THR A 266 19.63 13.92 7.74
C THR A 266 18.70 13.47 8.89
N PRO A 267 18.62 14.16 10.03
CA PRO A 267 17.96 13.67 11.24
C PRO A 267 16.68 12.92 10.88
N GLN A 268 16.77 11.59 10.95
CA GLN A 268 15.65 10.73 10.62
C GLN A 268 14.80 10.74 11.88
N GLU A 269 13.69 11.49 11.84
CA GLU A 269 12.71 11.52 12.91
C GLU A 269 12.35 10.08 13.30
N GLY A 270 12.62 9.73 14.56
CA GLY A 270 12.41 8.40 15.11
C GLY A 270 13.69 7.56 15.20
N THR A 271 14.66 7.98 16.02
CA THR A 271 15.53 7.05 16.76
C THR A 271 15.82 7.71 18.12
N PRO A 272 15.68 6.99 19.24
CA PRO A 272 16.03 7.52 20.56
C PRO A 272 17.51 7.96 20.64
#